data_AF-A0A4R4RG55-F1
#
_entry.id   AF-A0A4R4RG55-F1
#
_cell.length_a   1.000
_cell.length_b   1.000
_cell.length_c   1.000
_cell.angle_alpha   90.00
_cell.angle_beta   90.00
_cell.angle_gamma   90.00
#
_symmetry.space_group_name_H-M   'P 1'
#
loop_
_entity.id
_entity.type
_entity.pdbx_description
1 polymer ?
#
loop_
_entity_poly.entity_id
_entity_poly.type
_entity_poly.pdbx_seq_one_letter_code
_entity_poly.pdbx_strand_id
1 'polypeptide(L)'
;MLVLAVAAFSVAWWLGLYLAGRDPADPAMSRAGLGLVSYALALALSVFDGTVVDAVGYVLAGLPALIWAGVLIALLPAEDPYRAPADRVWRWTVLPLGTAELAAASVVGGWWEPLTAVLVLLPLAAALGLVLRSMARGPVGLRQGVVVLASLLFALGAVAVLVPFGWLPDGVVLASVGVDLVVLGVVVAVTNALEAGEALGADLRRSAVGAGLVAVVFGGQVGLVSLAVDGGSADAALRALAFGVVGAAIAVVTLASSIQTVLDRVAFARTPDLRESRAELRDAADALPRRHEGAELASLDDEAFTRLVRDALRHYGDLGKLVSSPLLALPAVDARLAGREVGRDVGREGHALERATELKALLLESIERLRPRDASFGTSEEWRHYNALYFPYVAGIRPYRRQPDLSGLDDVSRRAFDWLRRYVPERTLYNWQNAAARVVALDLRARVD
;
A
#
# COMPACT_ATOMS: atom_id res chain seq x y z
N MET A 1 -12.01 22.05 23.31
CA MET A 1 -10.94 21.09 23.63
C MET A 1 -11.23 19.70 23.08
N LEU A 2 -12.39 19.08 23.36
CA LEU A 2 -12.72 17.75 22.84
C LEU A 2 -12.62 17.61 21.31
N VAL A 3 -13.18 18.56 20.55
CA VAL A 3 -13.12 18.54 19.06
C VAL A 3 -11.67 18.55 18.56
N LEU A 4 -10.81 19.36 19.17
CA LEU A 4 -9.40 19.44 18.81
C LEU A 4 -8.66 18.13 19.15
N ALA A 5 -8.94 17.55 20.31
CA ALA A 5 -8.36 16.28 20.74
C ALA A 5 -8.80 15.12 19.82
N VAL A 6 -10.08 15.05 19.46
CA VAL A 6 -10.62 14.05 18.52
C VAL A 6 -10.03 14.24 17.12
N ALA A 7 -9.85 15.48 16.66
CA ALA A 7 -9.21 15.77 15.37
C ALA A 7 -7.74 15.34 15.37
N ALA A 8 -6.96 15.74 16.39
CA ALA A 8 -5.56 15.34 16.55
C ALA A 8 -5.41 13.81 16.65
N PHE A 9 -6.28 13.17 17.45
CA PHE A 9 -6.37 11.72 17.56
C PHE A 9 -6.65 11.08 16.21
N SER A 10 -7.64 11.58 15.47
CA SER A 10 -8.03 11.00 14.18
C SER A 10 -6.86 11.01 13.19
N VAL A 11 -6.11 12.11 13.12
CA VAL A 11 -4.94 12.23 12.25
C VAL A 11 -3.81 11.30 12.68
N ALA A 12 -3.45 11.30 13.97
CA ALA A 12 -2.38 10.45 14.49
C ALA A 12 -2.72 8.96 14.40
N TRP A 13 -3.96 8.59 14.72
CA TRP A 13 -4.47 7.23 14.65
C TRP A 13 -4.50 6.73 13.20
N TRP A 14 -5.05 7.51 12.28
CA TRP A 14 -5.05 7.18 10.85
C TRP A 14 -3.64 6.99 10.33
N LEU A 15 -2.75 7.96 10.53
CA LEU A 15 -1.40 7.89 9.98
C LEU A 15 -0.60 6.75 10.62
N GLY A 16 -0.78 6.53 11.91
CA GLY A 16 -0.15 5.43 12.64
C GLY A 16 -0.55 4.06 12.11
N LEU A 17 -1.85 3.83 11.94
CA LEU A 17 -2.37 2.59 11.37
C LEU A 17 -2.00 2.41 9.90
N TYR A 18 -2.02 3.50 9.12
CA TYR A 18 -1.60 3.48 7.71
C TYR A 18 -0.14 3.05 7.57
N LEU A 19 0.77 3.66 8.34
CA LEU A 19 2.19 3.30 8.31
C LEU A 19 2.45 1.86 8.78
N ALA A 20 1.78 1.43 9.85
CA ALA A 20 1.93 0.08 10.38
C ALA A 20 1.36 -1.01 9.43
N GLY A 21 0.28 -0.69 8.70
CA GLY A 21 -0.38 -1.62 7.79
C GLY A 21 0.21 -1.66 6.37
N ARG A 22 0.85 -0.56 5.92
CA ARG A 22 1.33 -0.41 4.54
C ARG A 22 2.52 -1.32 4.22
N ASP A 23 3.57 -1.29 5.03
CA ASP A 23 4.70 -2.21 4.91
C ASP A 23 5.22 -2.61 6.30
N PRO A 24 4.73 -3.74 6.86
CA PRO A 24 5.17 -4.20 8.16
C PRO A 24 6.61 -4.75 8.16
N ALA A 25 7.21 -5.00 6.99
CA ALA A 25 8.59 -5.46 6.87
C ALA A 25 9.58 -4.30 6.97
N ASP A 26 9.18 -3.08 6.59
CA ASP A 26 10.00 -1.89 6.78
C ASP A 26 10.04 -1.50 8.27
N PRO A 27 11.22 -1.60 8.93
CA PRO A 27 11.36 -1.28 10.33
C PRO A 27 11.10 0.21 10.65
N ALA A 28 11.38 1.13 9.72
CA ALA A 28 11.16 2.56 9.95
C ALA A 28 9.66 2.87 9.95
N MET A 29 8.91 2.35 8.98
CA MET A 29 7.45 2.53 8.89
C MET A 29 6.72 1.87 10.05
N SER A 30 7.04 0.63 10.37
CA SER A 30 6.41 -0.11 11.48
C SER A 30 6.60 0.62 12.82
N ARG A 31 7.83 1.08 13.10
CA ARG A 31 8.13 1.85 14.33
C ARG A 31 7.44 3.21 14.32
N ALA A 32 7.48 3.94 13.20
CA ALA A 32 6.80 5.22 13.08
C ALA A 32 5.29 5.09 13.32
N GLY A 33 4.68 4.03 12.76
CA GLY A 33 3.29 3.66 13.00
C GLY A 33 3.00 3.41 14.48
N LEU A 34 3.83 2.62 15.16
CA LEU A 34 3.68 2.33 16.60
C LEU A 34 3.80 3.59 17.46
N GLY A 35 4.73 4.49 17.16
CA GLY A 35 4.89 5.76 17.89
C GLY A 35 3.68 6.68 17.74
N LEU A 36 3.10 6.76 16.54
CA LEU A 36 1.87 7.52 16.28
C LEU A 36 0.65 6.90 16.95
N VAL A 37 0.54 5.56 16.95
CA VAL A 37 -0.52 4.83 17.66
C VAL A 37 -0.42 5.04 19.16
N SER A 38 0.78 4.96 19.77
CA SER A 38 0.95 5.21 21.21
C SER A 38 0.58 6.66 21.57
N TYR A 39 0.99 7.63 20.75
CA TYR A 39 0.61 9.03 20.94
C TYR A 39 -0.91 9.25 20.81
N ALA A 40 -1.57 8.63 19.82
CA ALA A 40 -3.01 8.71 19.67
C ALA A 40 -3.74 8.11 20.90
N LEU A 41 -3.26 6.99 21.44
CA LEU A 41 -3.82 6.43 22.68
C LEU A 41 -3.61 7.37 23.88
N ALA A 42 -2.46 8.04 23.98
CA ALA A 42 -2.24 9.07 25.00
C ALA A 42 -3.24 10.23 24.88
N LEU A 43 -3.51 10.71 23.66
CA LEU A 43 -4.55 11.72 23.41
C LEU A 43 -5.94 11.23 23.84
N ALA A 44 -6.29 9.99 23.52
CA ALA A 44 -7.57 9.41 23.90
C ALA A 44 -7.72 9.27 25.42
N LEU A 45 -6.64 8.96 26.15
CA LEU A 45 -6.68 8.87 27.61
C LEU A 45 -6.65 10.24 28.30
N SER A 46 -6.06 11.26 27.69
CA SER A 46 -5.90 12.60 28.28
C SER A 46 -7.20 13.33 28.65
N VAL A 47 -8.36 12.83 28.18
CA VAL A 47 -9.68 13.42 28.47
C VAL A 47 -10.41 12.75 29.64
N PHE A 48 -9.79 11.73 30.24
CA PHE A 48 -10.31 10.98 31.37
C PHE A 48 -9.41 11.21 32.58
N ASP A 49 -10.03 11.37 33.75
CA ASP A 49 -9.31 11.52 35.00
C ASP A 49 -9.20 10.16 35.71
N GLY A 50 -8.06 9.90 36.35
CA GLY A 50 -7.92 8.80 37.29
C GLY A 50 -6.51 8.27 37.37
N THR A 51 -6.07 7.88 38.57
CA THR A 51 -4.67 7.54 38.84
C THR A 51 -4.06 6.50 37.89
N VAL A 52 -4.83 5.47 37.51
CA VAL A 52 -4.38 4.44 36.56
C VAL A 52 -4.37 4.98 35.12
N VAL A 53 -5.36 5.79 34.76
CA VAL A 53 -5.46 6.43 33.44
C VAL A 53 -4.31 7.41 33.23
N ASP A 54 -4.03 8.22 34.25
CA ASP A 54 -2.94 9.21 34.25
C ASP A 54 -1.59 8.51 34.10
N ALA A 55 -1.38 7.42 34.85
CA ALA A 55 -0.14 6.64 34.77
C ALA A 55 0.05 6.00 33.38
N VAL A 56 -0.99 5.39 32.82
CA VAL A 56 -0.94 4.80 31.47
C VAL A 56 -0.78 5.89 30.41
N GLY A 57 -1.46 7.02 30.56
CA GLY A 57 -1.36 8.18 29.68
C GLY A 57 0.06 8.75 29.65
N TYR A 58 0.71 8.87 30.80
CA TYR A 58 2.10 9.30 30.92
C TYR A 58 3.06 8.36 30.16
N VAL A 59 2.92 7.05 30.35
CA VAL A 59 3.75 6.05 29.64
C VAL A 59 3.54 6.14 28.13
N LEU A 60 2.27 6.22 27.68
CA LEU A 60 1.93 6.33 26.26
C LEU A 60 2.38 7.64 25.63
N ALA A 61 2.42 8.74 26.38
CA ALA A 61 2.91 10.04 25.93
C ALA A 61 4.45 10.07 25.81
N GLY A 62 5.17 9.35 26.66
CA GLY A 62 6.64 9.23 26.63
C GLY A 62 7.16 8.19 25.62
N LEU A 63 6.39 7.15 25.33
CA LEU A 63 6.74 6.07 24.40
C LEU A 63 7.19 6.55 23.00
N PRO A 64 6.54 7.54 22.36
CA PRO A 64 6.97 8.07 21.08
C PRO A 64 8.45 8.48 21.07
N ALA A 65 8.98 9.06 22.15
CA ALA A 65 10.39 9.47 22.20
C ALA A 65 11.36 8.28 22.08
N LEU A 66 11.05 7.18 22.79
CA LEU A 66 11.83 5.94 22.72
C LEU A 66 11.68 5.26 21.35
N ILE A 67 10.46 5.23 20.81
CA ILE A 67 10.19 4.60 19.51
C ILE A 67 10.87 5.39 18.39
N TRP A 68 10.86 6.72 18.44
CA TRP A 68 11.46 7.56 17.42
C TRP A 68 12.97 7.48 17.36
N ALA A 69 13.64 7.22 18.50
CA ALA A 69 15.06 6.85 18.50
C ALA A 69 15.31 5.62 17.59
N GLY A 70 14.41 4.63 17.65
CA GLY A 70 14.43 3.46 16.77
C GLY A 70 14.12 3.77 15.31
N VAL A 71 13.24 4.74 15.03
CA VAL A 71 12.95 5.22 13.67
C VAL A 71 14.21 5.85 13.06
N LEU A 72 14.89 6.73 13.80
CA LEU A 72 16.12 7.38 13.35
C LEU A 72 17.24 6.38 13.06
N ILE A 73 17.40 5.35 13.90
CA ILE A 73 18.34 4.25 13.64
C ILE A 73 17.95 3.47 12.37
N ALA A 74 16.65 3.24 12.16
CA ALA A 74 16.17 2.53 10.97
C ALA A 74 16.38 3.32 9.68
N LEU A 75 16.37 4.66 9.74
CA LEU A 75 16.64 5.57 8.62
C LEU A 75 18.13 5.74 8.30
N LEU A 76 19.04 5.21 9.13
CA LEU A 76 20.47 5.24 8.80
C LEU A 76 20.75 4.44 7.51
N PRO A 77 21.72 4.87 6.68
CA PRO A 77 22.15 4.12 5.51
C PRO A 77 22.51 2.67 5.86
N ALA A 78 22.20 1.72 4.98
CA ALA A 78 22.51 0.29 5.19
C ALA A 78 24.01 0.02 5.40
N GLU A 79 24.85 0.88 4.85
CA GLU A 79 26.31 0.81 4.94
C GLU A 79 26.87 1.37 6.25
N ASP A 80 26.06 2.02 7.10
CA ASP A 80 26.57 2.60 8.35
C ASP A 80 26.92 1.50 9.36
N PRO A 81 28.19 1.43 9.83
CA PRO A 81 28.65 0.38 10.74
C PRO A 81 27.94 0.40 12.10
N TYR A 82 27.34 1.53 12.49
CA TYR A 82 26.63 1.66 13.76
C TYR A 82 25.15 1.26 13.67
N ARG A 83 24.57 1.09 12.48
CA ARG A 83 23.14 0.78 12.31
C ARG A 83 22.73 -0.52 13.01
N ALA A 84 23.39 -1.63 12.69
CA ALA A 84 23.09 -2.95 13.24
C ALA A 84 23.31 -3.06 14.77
N PRO A 85 24.44 -2.61 15.35
CA PRO A 85 24.61 -2.66 16.81
C PRO A 85 23.66 -1.70 17.53
N ALA A 86 23.42 -0.49 17.01
CA ALA A 86 22.47 0.45 17.61
C ALA A 86 21.05 -0.10 17.60
N ASP A 87 20.63 -0.74 16.51
CA ASP A 87 19.30 -1.36 16.41
C ASP A 87 19.11 -2.47 17.46
N ARG A 88 20.14 -3.30 17.68
CA ARG A 88 20.10 -4.36 18.69
C ARG A 88 20.01 -3.80 20.11
N VAL A 89 20.83 -2.80 20.43
CA VAL A 89 20.82 -2.13 21.74
C VAL A 89 19.49 -1.43 21.96
N TRP A 90 18.95 -0.78 20.93
CA TRP A 90 17.67 -0.11 21.01
C TRP A 90 16.54 -1.10 21.33
N ARG A 91 16.44 -2.20 20.58
CA ARG A 91 15.39 -3.23 20.74
C ARG A 91 15.43 -3.92 22.10
N TRP A 92 16.61 -4.34 22.55
CA TRP A 92 16.75 -5.21 23.72
C TRP A 92 17.06 -4.49 25.02
N THR A 93 17.52 -3.24 24.97
CA THR A 93 17.92 -2.50 26.17
C THR A 93 17.15 -1.19 26.28
N VAL A 94 17.25 -0.31 25.29
CA VAL A 94 16.67 1.05 25.39
C VAL A 94 15.15 1.00 25.50
N LEU A 95 14.49 0.28 24.60
CA LEU A 95 13.03 0.22 24.56
C LEU A 95 12.45 -0.38 25.85
N PRO A 96 12.82 -1.60 26.30
CA PRO A 96 12.25 -2.17 27.51
C PRO A 96 12.62 -1.38 28.77
N LEU A 97 13.88 -0.95 28.91
CA LEU A 97 14.33 -0.21 30.09
C LEU A 97 13.70 1.19 30.16
N GLY A 98 13.62 1.88 29.02
CA GLY A 98 12.94 3.18 28.93
C GLY A 98 11.44 3.07 29.22
N THR A 99 10.76 2.00 28.78
CA THR A 99 9.36 1.78 29.15
C THR A 99 9.18 1.47 30.63
N ALA A 100 10.08 0.68 31.23
CA ALA A 100 10.06 0.40 32.65
C ALA A 100 10.31 1.67 33.48
N GLU A 101 11.21 2.53 33.02
CA GLU A 101 11.50 3.84 33.61
C GLU A 101 10.29 4.77 33.54
N LEU A 102 9.62 4.87 32.38
CA LEU A 102 8.37 5.63 32.25
C LEU A 102 7.28 5.11 33.20
N ALA A 103 7.15 3.79 33.33
CA ALA A 103 6.19 3.18 34.24
C ALA A 103 6.54 3.46 35.71
N ALA A 104 7.82 3.39 36.09
CA ALA A 104 8.27 3.74 37.44
C ALA A 104 8.02 5.21 37.75
N ALA A 105 8.37 6.10 36.83
CA ALA A 105 8.16 7.54 36.96
C ALA A 105 6.67 7.91 37.12
N SER A 106 5.78 7.21 36.41
CA SER A 106 4.33 7.41 36.51
C SER A 106 3.75 7.13 37.90
N VAL A 107 4.45 6.34 38.72
CA VAL A 107 4.03 6.00 40.09
C VAL A 107 4.73 6.87 41.13
N VAL A 108 6.02 7.19 40.92
CA VAL A 108 6.83 7.94 41.87
C VAL A 108 6.53 9.45 41.83
N GLY A 109 6.42 10.02 40.62
CA GLY A 109 6.14 11.43 40.38
C GLY A 109 7.19 12.43 40.89
N GLY A 110 7.10 13.68 40.42
CA GLY A 110 7.79 14.83 40.98
C GLY A 110 9.29 14.87 40.73
N TRP A 111 10.12 14.65 41.76
CA TRP A 111 11.57 14.88 41.70
C TRP A 111 12.32 13.92 40.75
N TRP A 112 11.71 12.79 40.39
CA TRP A 112 12.27 11.81 39.47
C TRP A 112 12.04 12.17 37.99
N GLU A 113 11.08 13.05 37.69
CA GLU A 113 10.69 13.42 36.32
C GLU A 113 11.84 13.99 35.46
N PRO A 114 12.73 14.87 35.98
CA PRO A 114 13.87 15.35 35.20
C PRO A 114 14.84 14.22 34.85
N LEU A 115 15.03 13.25 35.76
CA LEU A 115 15.88 12.09 35.50
C LEU A 115 15.25 11.19 34.44
N THR A 116 13.95 10.93 34.54
CA THR A 116 13.19 10.22 33.51
C THR A 116 13.29 10.91 32.15
N ALA A 117 13.14 12.23 32.10
CA ALA A 117 13.30 13.01 30.87
C ALA A 117 14.69 12.81 30.27
N VAL A 118 15.75 12.89 31.06
CA VAL A 118 17.12 12.63 30.60
C VAL A 118 17.27 11.20 30.08
N LEU A 119 16.80 10.20 30.82
CA LEU A 119 16.93 8.79 30.45
C LEU A 119 16.14 8.44 29.18
N VAL A 120 14.97 9.03 28.97
CA VAL A 120 14.09 8.80 27.81
C VAL A 120 14.57 9.56 26.57
N LEU A 121 15.11 10.78 26.74
CA LEU A 121 15.57 11.62 25.63
C LEU A 121 17.00 11.31 25.20
N LEU A 122 17.85 10.78 26.07
CA LEU A 122 19.24 10.44 25.74
C LEU A 122 19.35 9.50 24.52
N PRO A 123 18.55 8.43 24.39
CA PRO A 123 18.55 7.59 23.19
C PRO A 123 18.14 8.32 21.92
N LEU A 124 17.15 9.22 22.02
CA LEU A 124 16.70 10.05 20.89
C LEU A 124 17.81 11.01 20.45
N ALA A 125 18.48 11.66 21.40
CA ALA A 125 19.62 12.53 21.15
C ALA A 125 20.82 11.77 20.56
N ALA A 126 21.10 10.55 21.07
CA ALA A 126 22.15 9.70 20.54
C ALA A 126 21.86 9.26 19.09
N ALA A 127 20.62 8.83 18.80
CA ALA A 127 20.21 8.46 17.45
C ALA A 127 20.27 9.66 16.49
N LEU A 128 19.84 10.84 16.93
CA LEU A 128 19.97 12.08 16.17
C LEU A 128 21.45 12.43 15.92
N GLY A 129 22.32 12.26 16.91
CA GLY A 129 23.76 12.43 16.75
C GLY A 129 24.38 11.50 15.71
N LEU A 130 23.91 10.25 15.61
CA LEU A 130 24.32 9.31 14.56
C LEU A 130 23.87 9.78 13.17
N VAL A 131 22.64 10.29 13.04
CA VAL A 131 22.13 10.87 11.78
C VAL A 131 22.93 12.12 11.39
N LEU A 132 23.22 13.03 12.32
CA LEU A 132 24.05 14.21 12.05
C LEU A 132 25.47 13.82 11.65
N ARG A 133 26.04 12.80 12.28
CA ARG A 133 27.37 12.26 11.93
C ARG A 133 27.39 11.61 10.55
N SER A 134 26.32 10.93 10.14
CA SER A 134 26.22 10.36 8.80
C SER A 134 26.05 11.45 7.75
N MET A 135 25.28 12.51 8.05
CA MET A 135 25.14 13.70 7.20
C MET A 135 26.45 14.45 7.00
N ALA A 136 27.31 14.54 8.02
CA ALA A 136 28.61 15.20 7.91
C ALA A 136 29.59 14.51 6.94
N ARG A 137 29.29 13.28 6.48
CA ARG A 137 30.15 12.50 5.58
C ARG A 137 29.72 12.56 4.11
N GLY A 138 28.64 13.24 3.77
CA GLY A 138 28.11 13.30 2.41
C GLY A 138 27.26 14.54 2.13
N PRO A 139 26.77 14.71 0.89
CA PRO A 139 25.89 15.81 0.54
C PRO A 139 24.54 15.70 1.27
N VAL A 140 24.13 16.78 1.93
CA VAL A 140 22.86 16.86 2.65
C VAL A 140 21.70 17.05 1.68
N GLY A 141 20.80 16.08 1.62
CA GLY A 141 19.53 16.23 0.90
C GLY A 141 18.49 17.00 1.73
N LEU A 142 17.57 17.70 1.06
CA LEU A 142 16.45 18.40 1.71
C LEU A 142 15.66 17.49 2.67
N ARG A 143 15.47 16.21 2.30
CA ARG A 143 14.88 15.16 3.12
C ARG A 143 15.56 14.98 4.47
N GLN A 144 16.89 14.87 4.50
CA GLN A 144 17.64 14.68 5.74
C GLN A 144 17.56 15.91 6.64
N GLY A 145 17.57 17.10 6.03
CA GLY A 145 17.34 18.36 6.74
C GLY A 145 15.96 18.41 7.43
N VAL A 146 14.91 17.98 6.74
CA VAL A 146 13.55 17.91 7.31
C VAL A 146 13.47 16.89 8.44
N VAL A 147 14.07 15.69 8.29
CA VAL A 147 14.11 14.69 9.37
C VAL A 147 14.79 15.25 10.61
N VAL A 148 15.96 15.90 10.45
CA VAL A 148 16.69 16.50 11.58
C VAL A 148 15.88 17.61 12.23
N LEU A 149 15.34 18.55 11.44
CA LEU A 149 14.57 19.67 11.96
C LEU A 149 13.34 19.19 12.72
N ALA A 150 12.56 18.29 12.13
CA ALA A 150 11.35 17.78 12.77
C ALA A 150 11.70 16.90 14.00
N SER A 151 12.83 16.19 14.00
CA SER A 151 13.28 15.43 15.18
C SER A 151 13.75 16.33 16.31
N LEU A 152 14.37 17.49 16.00
CA LEU A 152 14.76 18.49 16.99
C LEU A 152 13.53 19.15 17.63
N LEU A 153 12.54 19.53 16.81
CA LEU A 153 11.28 20.08 17.29
C LEU A 153 10.53 19.06 18.17
N PHE A 154 10.45 17.81 17.70
CA PHE A 154 9.87 16.72 18.46
C PHE A 154 10.60 16.49 19.79
N ALA A 155 11.94 16.48 19.80
CA ALA A 155 12.71 16.33 21.03
C ALA A 155 12.43 17.48 22.02
N LEU A 156 12.29 18.71 21.52
CA LEU A 156 11.92 19.87 22.34
C LEU A 156 10.50 19.73 22.91
N GLY A 157 9.54 19.30 22.10
CA GLY A 157 8.18 19.02 22.55
C GLY A 157 8.12 17.87 23.57
N ALA A 158 8.92 16.82 23.38
CA ALA A 158 9.02 15.70 24.31
C ALA A 158 9.60 16.11 25.67
N VAL A 159 10.55 17.05 25.71
CA VAL A 159 11.00 17.67 26.96
C VAL A 159 9.84 18.35 27.69
N ALA A 160 9.00 19.10 26.96
CA ALA A 160 7.85 19.79 27.53
C ALA A 160 6.74 18.84 28.03
N VAL A 161 6.62 17.65 27.44
CA VAL A 161 5.70 16.60 27.90
C VAL A 161 6.21 15.89 29.15
N LEU A 162 7.52 15.60 29.22
CA LEU A 162 8.12 14.85 30.33
C LEU A 162 8.45 15.72 31.54
N VAL A 163 8.66 17.02 31.33
CA VAL A 163 8.93 17.99 32.39
C VAL A 163 7.81 19.02 32.40
N PRO A 164 6.89 18.98 33.37
CA PRO A 164 5.79 19.93 33.44
C PRO A 164 6.31 21.31 33.86
N PHE A 165 6.63 22.15 32.87
CA PHE A 165 7.11 23.52 33.09
C PHE A 165 6.02 24.46 33.62
N GLY A 166 4.74 24.10 33.48
CA GLY A 166 3.58 24.90 33.90
C GLY A 166 3.37 26.20 33.10
N TRP A 167 4.15 26.44 32.04
CA TRP A 167 4.07 27.66 31.22
C TRP A 167 2.99 27.61 30.14
N LEU A 168 2.61 26.40 29.70
CA LEU A 168 1.63 26.15 28.63
C LEU A 168 0.59 25.15 29.12
N PRO A 169 -0.67 25.25 28.67
CA PRO A 169 -1.66 24.22 28.93
C PRO A 169 -1.23 22.87 28.34
N ASP A 170 -1.39 21.78 29.09
CA ASP A 170 -0.94 20.44 28.68
C ASP A 170 -1.48 20.02 27.31
N GLY A 171 -2.73 20.40 27.00
CA GLY A 171 -3.33 20.13 25.69
C GLY A 171 -2.62 20.82 24.52
N VAL A 172 -2.03 22.01 24.74
CA VAL A 172 -1.26 22.74 23.70
C VAL A 172 0.10 22.07 23.50
N VAL A 173 0.76 21.69 24.60
CA VAL A 173 2.04 20.97 24.55
C VAL A 173 1.83 19.64 23.83
N LEU A 174 0.82 18.87 24.22
CA LEU A 174 0.52 17.59 23.60
C LEU A 174 0.16 17.75 22.11
N ALA A 175 -0.59 18.79 21.73
CA ALA A 175 -0.91 19.08 20.34
C ALA A 175 0.33 19.46 19.51
N SER A 176 1.26 20.24 20.05
CA SER A 176 2.51 20.60 19.35
C SER A 176 3.36 19.37 19.03
N VAL A 177 3.49 18.44 19.99
CA VAL A 177 4.17 17.15 19.78
C VAL A 177 3.49 16.33 18.68
N GLY A 178 2.15 16.37 18.62
CA GLY A 178 1.38 15.71 17.57
C GLY A 178 1.69 16.22 16.17
N VAL A 179 1.85 17.54 16.01
CA VAL A 179 2.24 18.14 14.71
C VAL A 179 3.60 17.60 14.26
N ASP A 180 4.59 17.58 15.15
CA ASP A 180 5.92 17.08 14.82
C ASP A 180 5.90 15.60 14.44
N LEU A 181 5.15 14.77 15.20
CA LEU A 181 4.99 13.33 14.90
C LEU A 181 4.30 13.09 13.55
N VAL A 182 3.29 13.89 13.20
CA VAL A 182 2.62 13.79 11.89
C VAL A 182 3.57 14.17 10.76
N VAL A 183 4.32 15.26 10.91
CA VAL A 183 5.33 15.67 9.92
C VAL A 183 6.38 14.57 9.75
N LEU A 184 6.92 14.03 10.84
CA LEU A 184 7.90 12.95 10.80
C LEU A 184 7.33 11.67 10.18
N GLY A 185 6.09 11.29 10.52
CA GLY A 185 5.41 10.14 9.93
C GLY A 185 5.19 10.27 8.42
N VAL A 186 4.79 11.45 7.94
CA VAL A 186 4.67 11.74 6.50
C VAL A 186 6.03 11.67 5.80
N VAL A 187 7.08 12.20 6.43
CA VAL A 187 8.44 12.13 5.88
C VAL A 187 8.91 10.68 5.75
N VAL A 188 8.61 9.82 6.74
CA VAL A 188 8.90 8.38 6.67
C VAL A 188 8.10 7.71 5.55
N ALA A 189 6.82 8.05 5.37
CA ALA A 189 6.01 7.52 4.28
C ALA A 189 6.59 7.89 2.89
N VAL A 190 6.89 9.17 2.68
CA VAL A 190 7.44 9.71 1.41
C VAL A 190 8.79 9.08 1.11
N THR A 191 9.63 8.95 2.14
CA THR A 191 10.92 8.26 2.10
C THR A 191 10.80 6.84 1.54
N ASN A 192 9.95 6.01 2.16
CA ASN A 192 9.78 4.62 1.78
C ASN A 192 9.26 4.50 0.35
N ALA A 193 8.28 5.33 -0.03
CA ALA A 193 7.72 5.29 -1.37
C ALA A 193 8.73 5.70 -2.45
N LEU A 194 9.60 6.68 -2.19
CA LEU A 194 10.68 7.04 -3.11
C LEU A 194 11.71 5.91 -3.25
N GLU A 195 12.05 5.23 -2.16
CA GLU A 195 12.94 4.06 -2.18
C GLU A 195 12.32 2.86 -2.92
N ALA A 196 10.99 2.72 -2.85
CA ALA A 196 10.21 1.72 -3.58
C ALA A 196 9.87 2.13 -5.03
N GLY A 197 10.14 3.39 -5.44
CA GLY A 197 9.75 3.92 -6.75
C GLY A 197 8.25 4.11 -6.97
N GLU A 198 7.45 4.18 -5.90
CA GLU A 198 5.99 4.22 -5.94
C GLU A 198 5.40 5.64 -5.84
N ALA A 199 4.24 5.85 -6.47
CA ALA A 199 3.46 7.08 -6.34
C ALA A 199 2.65 7.12 -5.02
N LEU A 200 3.27 7.54 -3.91
CA LEU A 200 2.61 7.61 -2.59
C LEU A 200 1.38 8.51 -2.54
N GLY A 201 1.39 9.60 -3.32
CA GLY A 201 0.44 10.70 -3.13
C GLY A 201 -1.02 10.30 -3.34
N ALA A 202 -1.30 9.42 -4.30
CA ALA A 202 -2.66 9.00 -4.60
C ALA A 202 -3.22 8.04 -3.54
N ASP A 203 -2.41 7.09 -3.08
CA ASP A 203 -2.79 6.10 -2.07
C ASP A 203 -2.97 6.75 -0.69
N LEU A 204 -2.01 7.57 -0.27
CA LEU A 204 -2.10 8.31 0.98
C LEU A 204 -3.32 9.24 1.00
N ARG A 205 -3.59 9.95 -0.12
CA ARG A 205 -4.77 10.80 -0.26
C ARG A 205 -6.07 10.00 -0.21
N ARG A 206 -6.14 8.84 -0.89
CA ARG A 206 -7.31 7.95 -0.84
C ARG A 206 -7.60 7.51 0.59
N SER A 207 -6.57 7.04 1.30
CA SER A 207 -6.69 6.62 2.69
C SER A 207 -7.10 7.79 3.62
N ALA A 208 -6.48 8.96 3.47
CA ALA A 208 -6.80 10.16 4.23
C ALA A 208 -8.25 10.62 4.03
N VAL A 209 -8.74 10.62 2.79
CA VAL A 209 -10.14 10.97 2.48
C VAL A 209 -11.10 9.96 3.10
N GLY A 210 -10.79 8.67 3.00
CA GLY A 210 -11.58 7.61 3.62
C GLY A 210 -11.69 7.78 5.14
N ALA A 211 -10.55 7.96 5.81
CA ALA A 211 -10.48 8.19 7.25
C ALA A 211 -11.18 9.49 7.68
N GLY A 212 -10.98 10.58 6.93
CA GLY A 212 -11.62 11.86 7.18
C GLY A 212 -13.16 11.78 7.06
N LEU A 213 -13.67 11.10 6.04
CA LEU A 213 -15.11 10.91 5.85
C LEU A 213 -15.73 10.16 7.03
N VAL A 214 -15.15 9.02 7.45
CA VAL A 214 -15.69 8.27 8.58
C VAL A 214 -15.52 9.02 9.90
N ALA A 215 -14.42 9.75 10.10
CA ALA A 215 -14.23 10.58 11.29
C ALA A 215 -15.29 11.69 11.38
N VAL A 216 -15.64 12.34 10.26
CA VAL A 216 -16.71 13.35 10.22
C VAL A 216 -18.08 12.73 10.47
N VAL A 217 -18.40 11.59 9.85
CA VAL A 217 -19.70 10.93 10.02
C VAL A 217 -19.90 10.49 11.46
N PHE A 218 -18.98 9.69 12.00
CA PHE A 218 -19.13 9.12 13.33
C PHE A 218 -18.84 10.13 14.44
N GLY A 219 -17.80 10.97 14.28
CA GLY A 219 -17.48 12.03 15.23
C GLY A 219 -18.55 13.12 15.27
N GLY A 220 -19.12 13.46 14.11
CA GLY A 220 -20.24 14.41 14.00
C GLY A 220 -21.51 13.90 14.68
N GLN A 221 -21.84 12.62 14.53
CA GLN A 221 -22.97 11.99 15.24
C GLN A 221 -22.82 12.10 16.77
N VAL A 222 -21.65 11.75 17.31
CA VAL A 222 -21.39 11.87 18.75
C VAL A 222 -21.37 13.33 19.19
N GLY A 223 -20.83 14.22 18.37
CA GLY A 223 -20.86 15.67 18.59
C GLY A 223 -22.27 16.24 18.70
N LEU A 224 -23.18 15.86 17.79
CA LEU A 224 -24.58 16.28 17.84
C LEU A 224 -25.30 15.80 19.10
N VAL A 225 -25.04 14.55 19.53
CA VAL A 225 -25.59 14.03 20.79
C VAL A 225 -25.03 14.80 21.99
N SER A 226 -23.73 15.14 21.98
CA SER A 226 -23.11 15.91 23.06
C SER A 226 -23.67 17.33 23.19
N LEU A 227 -24.16 17.93 22.10
CA LEU A 227 -24.82 19.25 22.12
C LEU A 227 -26.27 19.18 22.62
N ALA A 228 -26.90 18.01 22.54
CA ALA A 228 -28.30 17.81 22.92
C ALA A 228 -28.47 17.35 24.38
N VAL A 229 -27.42 16.86 25.01
CA VAL A 229 -27.45 16.32 26.38
C VAL A 229 -26.79 17.30 27.35
N ASP A 230 -27.59 17.95 28.19
CA ASP A 230 -27.10 18.72 29.34
C ASP A 230 -26.90 17.78 30.54
N GLY A 231 -25.64 17.49 30.90
CA GLY A 231 -25.34 16.73 32.12
C GLY A 231 -23.90 16.20 32.21
N GLY A 232 -23.21 16.49 33.32
CA GLY A 232 -21.78 16.21 33.50
C GLY A 232 -21.37 14.72 33.59
N SER A 233 -22.28 13.79 33.92
CA SER A 233 -21.97 12.35 33.97
C SER A 233 -22.07 11.65 32.61
N ALA A 234 -22.86 12.19 31.68
CA ALA A 234 -22.95 11.70 30.30
C ALA A 234 -21.68 12.03 29.49
N ASP A 235 -20.93 13.04 29.91
CA ASP A 235 -19.78 13.58 29.18
C ASP A 235 -18.63 12.56 29.08
N ALA A 236 -18.27 11.86 30.16
CA ALA A 236 -17.20 10.85 30.11
C ALA A 236 -17.55 9.64 29.21
N ALA A 237 -18.79 9.14 29.30
CA ALA A 237 -19.25 8.04 28.46
C ALA A 237 -19.32 8.46 26.97
N LEU A 238 -19.76 9.68 26.69
CA LEU A 238 -19.79 10.25 25.33
C LEU A 238 -18.38 10.44 24.77
N ARG A 239 -17.42 10.89 25.58
CA ARG A 239 -16.00 10.97 25.18
C ARG A 239 -15.45 9.58 24.83
N ALA A 240 -15.67 8.58 25.68
CA ALA A 240 -15.25 7.20 25.41
C ALA A 240 -15.87 6.65 24.12
N LEU A 241 -17.15 6.93 23.91
CA LEU A 241 -17.84 6.57 22.67
C LEU A 241 -17.26 7.31 21.47
N ALA A 242 -16.95 8.61 21.58
CA ALA A 242 -16.36 9.41 20.51
C ALA A 242 -15.03 8.82 20.04
N PHE A 243 -14.07 8.64 20.95
CA PHE A 243 -12.76 8.07 20.61
C PHE A 243 -12.87 6.61 20.15
N GLY A 244 -13.73 5.80 20.78
CA GLY A 244 -13.94 4.41 20.42
C GLY A 244 -14.54 4.22 19.04
N VAL A 245 -15.64 4.92 18.73
CA VAL A 245 -16.34 4.78 17.43
C VAL A 245 -15.51 5.40 16.31
N VAL A 246 -14.96 6.60 16.50
CA VAL A 246 -14.09 7.24 15.50
C VAL A 246 -12.84 6.39 15.26
N GLY A 247 -12.18 5.93 16.33
CA GLY A 247 -11.00 5.07 16.23
C GLY A 247 -11.29 3.75 15.52
N ALA A 248 -12.39 3.09 15.86
CA ALA A 248 -12.81 1.85 15.20
C ALA A 248 -13.14 2.07 13.72
N ALA A 249 -13.86 3.14 13.38
CA ALA A 249 -14.22 3.44 12.00
C ALA A 249 -12.99 3.76 11.14
N ILE A 250 -12.07 4.58 11.66
CA ILE A 250 -10.78 4.85 11.00
C ILE A 250 -9.99 3.55 10.84
N ALA A 251 -9.91 2.70 11.87
CA ALA A 251 -9.19 1.44 11.79
C ALA A 251 -9.76 0.50 10.72
N VAL A 252 -11.08 0.37 10.64
CA VAL A 252 -11.75 -0.47 9.63
C VAL A 252 -11.44 0.00 8.20
N VAL A 253 -11.50 1.31 7.95
CA VAL A 253 -11.23 1.86 6.61
C VAL A 253 -9.74 1.81 6.27
N THR A 254 -8.87 2.13 7.23
CA THR A 254 -7.42 2.20 7.01
C THR A 254 -6.79 0.82 6.85
N LEU A 255 -7.28 -0.16 7.61
CA LEU A 255 -6.80 -1.55 7.58
C LEU A 255 -7.71 -2.47 6.77
N ALA A 256 -8.49 -1.93 5.83
CA ALA A 256 -9.50 -2.70 5.10
C ALA A 256 -8.91 -3.97 4.45
N SER A 257 -7.78 -3.87 3.75
CA SER A 257 -7.11 -5.01 3.11
C SER A 257 -6.59 -6.04 4.14
N SER A 258 -6.03 -5.58 5.27
CA SER A 258 -5.57 -6.45 6.35
C SER A 258 -6.72 -7.20 7.03
N ILE A 259 -7.82 -6.49 7.33
CA ILE A 259 -9.03 -7.08 7.92
C ILE A 259 -9.64 -8.09 6.96
N GLN A 260 -9.72 -7.77 5.67
CA GLN A 260 -10.22 -8.71 4.66
C GLN A 260 -9.35 -9.96 4.56
N THR A 261 -8.02 -9.84 4.70
CA THR A 261 -7.12 -11.01 4.74
C THR A 261 -7.43 -11.93 5.93
N VAL A 262 -7.71 -11.36 7.11
CA VAL A 262 -8.10 -12.12 8.30
C VAL A 262 -9.48 -12.76 8.12
N LEU A 263 -10.45 -12.00 7.61
CA LEU A 263 -11.80 -12.49 7.34
C LEU A 263 -11.79 -13.64 6.34
N ASP A 264 -11.03 -13.51 5.25
CA ASP A 264 -10.89 -14.56 4.24
C ASP A 264 -10.21 -15.80 4.82
N ARG A 265 -9.25 -15.64 5.73
CA ARG A 265 -8.60 -16.77 6.43
C ARG A 265 -9.59 -17.56 7.27
N VAL A 266 -10.55 -16.89 7.90
CA VAL A 266 -11.58 -17.51 8.73
C VAL A 266 -12.71 -18.08 7.88
N ALA A 267 -13.29 -17.28 6.98
CA ALA A 267 -14.44 -17.64 6.16
C ALA A 267 -14.12 -18.75 5.15
N PHE A 268 -12.92 -18.73 4.57
CA PHE A 268 -12.47 -19.69 3.56
C PHE A 268 -11.37 -20.61 4.10
N ALA A 269 -11.39 -20.92 5.40
CA ALA A 269 -10.39 -21.77 6.05
C ALA A 269 -10.23 -23.15 5.37
N ARG A 270 -11.29 -23.65 4.71
CA ARG A 270 -11.31 -24.95 4.02
C ARG A 270 -11.13 -24.87 2.50
N THR A 271 -10.94 -23.68 1.94
CA THR A 271 -10.86 -23.44 0.49
C THR A 271 -9.65 -22.54 0.16
N PRO A 272 -8.42 -23.08 0.20
CA PRO A 272 -7.20 -22.30 0.01
C PRO A 272 -7.11 -21.64 -1.38
N ASP A 273 -7.54 -22.33 -2.44
CA ASP A 273 -7.49 -21.83 -3.82
C ASP A 273 -8.33 -20.55 -4.03
N LEU A 274 -9.48 -20.46 -3.35
CA LEU A 274 -10.32 -19.26 -3.38
C LEU A 274 -9.68 -18.08 -2.63
N ARG A 275 -8.94 -18.36 -1.56
CA ARG A 275 -8.21 -17.33 -0.81
C ARG A 275 -7.05 -16.77 -1.61
N GLU A 276 -6.30 -17.63 -2.30
CA GLU A 276 -5.20 -17.24 -3.16
C GLU A 276 -5.71 -16.36 -4.32
N SER A 277 -6.74 -16.82 -5.03
CA SER A 277 -7.35 -16.05 -6.12
C SER A 277 -7.89 -14.68 -5.66
N ARG A 278 -8.51 -14.61 -4.47
CA ARG A 278 -9.01 -13.34 -3.91
C ARG A 278 -7.89 -12.43 -3.43
N ALA A 279 -6.81 -12.99 -2.88
CA ALA A 279 -5.63 -12.23 -2.50
C ALA A 279 -4.98 -11.62 -3.74
N GLU A 280 -4.75 -12.40 -4.79
CA GLU A 280 -4.20 -11.93 -6.06
C GLU A 280 -5.02 -10.79 -6.69
N LEU A 281 -6.35 -10.93 -6.74
CA LEU A 281 -7.24 -9.89 -7.28
C LEU A 281 -7.21 -8.60 -6.45
N ARG A 282 -7.09 -8.71 -5.13
CA ARG A 282 -6.96 -7.55 -4.25
C ARG A 282 -5.60 -6.90 -4.36
N ASP A 283 -4.53 -7.68 -4.37
CA ASP A 283 -3.17 -7.18 -4.55
C ASP A 283 -3.05 -6.42 -5.88
N ALA A 284 -3.66 -6.98 -6.94
CA ALA A 284 -3.76 -6.30 -8.23
C ALA A 284 -4.55 -4.99 -8.13
N ALA A 285 -5.72 -4.99 -7.47
CA ALA A 285 -6.56 -3.80 -7.30
C ALA A 285 -5.91 -2.71 -6.43
N ASP A 286 -5.23 -3.11 -5.34
CA ASP A 286 -4.53 -2.22 -4.41
C ASP A 286 -3.25 -1.64 -5.04
N ALA A 287 -2.66 -2.33 -6.02
CA ALA A 287 -1.55 -1.81 -6.81
C ALA A 287 -1.99 -0.74 -7.83
N LEU A 288 -3.26 -0.69 -8.27
CA LEU A 288 -3.73 0.25 -9.30
C LEU A 288 -3.52 1.73 -8.92
N PRO A 289 -3.86 2.22 -7.71
CA PRO A 289 -3.59 3.61 -7.33
C PRO A 289 -2.10 3.96 -7.28
N ARG A 290 -1.22 2.96 -7.16
CA ARG A 290 0.24 3.12 -7.08
C ARG A 290 0.91 3.15 -8.45
N ARG A 291 0.22 2.69 -9.50
CA ARG A 291 0.73 2.59 -10.87
C ARG A 291 0.59 3.92 -11.61
N HIS A 292 1.71 4.45 -12.09
CA HIS A 292 1.74 5.42 -13.17
C HIS A 292 1.61 4.66 -14.51
N GLU A 293 0.40 4.18 -14.80
CA GLU A 293 0.12 3.16 -15.82
C GLU A 293 0.59 3.50 -17.25
N GLY A 294 0.53 4.76 -17.67
CA GLY A 294 0.97 5.15 -19.01
C GLY A 294 2.48 5.29 -19.18
N ALA A 295 3.21 5.64 -18.12
CA ALA A 295 4.65 5.90 -18.16
C ALA A 295 5.49 4.61 -18.01
N GLU A 296 4.95 3.60 -17.32
CA GLU A 296 5.70 2.39 -16.98
C GLU A 296 5.73 1.37 -18.13
N LEU A 297 4.63 1.15 -18.85
CA LEU A 297 4.60 0.26 -20.04
C LEU A 297 5.63 0.67 -21.10
N ALA A 298 5.82 1.98 -21.30
CA ALA A 298 6.85 2.52 -22.19
C ALA A 298 8.28 2.24 -21.68
N SER A 299 8.46 2.21 -20.36
CA SER A 299 9.76 1.99 -19.68
C SER A 299 10.15 0.52 -19.46
N LEU A 300 9.21 -0.43 -19.59
CA LEU A 300 9.48 -1.86 -19.39
C LEU A 300 10.53 -2.38 -20.37
N ASP A 301 11.39 -3.31 -19.97
CA ASP A 301 12.24 -4.00 -20.94
C ASP A 301 11.40 -4.86 -21.91
N ASP A 302 11.98 -5.21 -23.07
CA ASP A 302 11.25 -5.94 -24.12
C ASP A 302 10.84 -7.36 -23.71
N GLU A 303 11.59 -8.00 -22.81
CA GLU A 303 11.28 -9.34 -22.34
C GLU A 303 10.14 -9.34 -21.31
N ALA A 304 10.08 -8.35 -20.41
CA ALA A 304 8.98 -8.16 -19.47
C ALA A 304 7.69 -7.82 -20.22
N PHE A 305 7.75 -6.92 -21.20
CA PHE A 305 6.60 -6.62 -22.04
C PHE A 305 6.13 -7.86 -22.81
N THR A 306 7.07 -8.63 -23.38
CA THR A 306 6.77 -9.91 -24.04
C THR A 306 6.09 -10.90 -23.09
N ARG A 307 6.53 -11.00 -21.82
CA ARG A 307 5.90 -11.87 -20.83
C ARG A 307 4.44 -11.49 -20.59
N LEU A 308 4.14 -10.20 -20.42
CA LEU A 308 2.77 -9.71 -20.25
C LEU A 308 1.88 -10.05 -21.47
N VAL A 309 2.41 -9.89 -22.68
CA VAL A 309 1.71 -10.26 -23.93
C VAL A 309 1.48 -11.76 -24.01
N ARG A 310 2.47 -12.57 -23.65
CA ARG A 310 2.35 -14.04 -23.61
C ARG A 310 1.27 -14.49 -22.62
N ASP A 311 1.24 -13.88 -21.43
CA ASP A 311 0.23 -14.18 -20.42
C ASP A 311 -1.16 -13.72 -20.84
N ALA A 312 -1.28 -12.57 -21.50
CA ALA A 312 -2.56 -12.11 -22.06
C ALA A 312 -3.06 -13.03 -23.18
N LEU A 313 -2.18 -13.49 -24.08
CA LEU A 313 -2.52 -14.47 -25.13
C LEU A 313 -2.99 -15.80 -24.54
N ARG A 314 -2.34 -16.28 -23.47
CA ARG A 314 -2.76 -17.49 -22.75
C ARG A 314 -4.15 -17.35 -22.14
N HIS A 315 -4.53 -16.14 -21.73
CA HIS A 315 -5.83 -15.81 -21.15
C HIS A 315 -6.84 -15.22 -22.14
N TYR A 316 -6.55 -15.25 -23.45
CA TYR A 316 -7.39 -14.62 -24.49
C TYR A 316 -8.87 -15.05 -24.47
N GLY A 317 -9.14 -16.31 -24.12
CA GLY A 317 -10.49 -16.87 -24.03
C GLY A 317 -11.28 -16.48 -22.76
N ASP A 318 -10.65 -15.83 -21.79
CA ASP A 318 -11.22 -15.51 -20.47
C ASP A 318 -11.19 -13.99 -20.24
N LEU A 319 -12.31 -13.33 -20.54
CA LEU A 319 -12.46 -11.88 -20.36
C LEU A 319 -12.22 -11.46 -18.90
N GLY A 320 -12.59 -12.29 -17.92
CA GLY A 320 -12.35 -11.99 -16.51
C GLY A 320 -10.86 -11.90 -16.17
N LYS A 321 -10.04 -12.79 -16.77
CA LYS A 321 -8.58 -12.75 -16.61
C LYS A 321 -7.89 -11.67 -17.44
N LEU A 322 -8.51 -11.25 -18.55
CA LEU A 322 -8.02 -10.10 -19.31
C LEU A 322 -8.24 -8.77 -18.57
N VAL A 323 -9.31 -8.66 -17.77
CA VAL A 323 -9.57 -7.48 -16.91
C VAL A 323 -8.46 -7.28 -15.85
N SER A 324 -7.71 -8.32 -15.49
CA SER A 324 -6.55 -8.21 -14.61
C SER A 324 -5.21 -7.93 -15.33
N SER A 325 -5.21 -7.87 -16.67
CA SER A 325 -3.97 -7.67 -17.42
C SER A 325 -3.46 -6.22 -17.32
N PRO A 326 -2.16 -5.99 -17.05
CA PRO A 326 -1.57 -4.64 -17.12
C PRO A 326 -1.65 -4.00 -18.51
N LEU A 327 -1.88 -4.79 -19.57
CA LEU A 327 -2.00 -4.30 -20.95
C LEU A 327 -3.30 -3.52 -21.21
N LEU A 328 -4.23 -3.45 -20.25
CA LEU A 328 -5.44 -2.63 -20.38
C LEU A 328 -5.14 -1.13 -20.46
N ALA A 329 -3.98 -0.71 -19.93
CA ALA A 329 -3.54 0.68 -19.94
C ALA A 329 -2.71 1.05 -21.19
N LEU A 330 -2.76 0.23 -22.25
CA LEU A 330 -2.12 0.59 -23.51
C LEU A 330 -2.77 1.85 -24.11
N PRO A 331 -2.00 2.85 -24.55
CA PRO A 331 -2.55 4.06 -25.20
C PRO A 331 -3.47 3.74 -26.39
N ALA A 332 -3.19 2.66 -27.11
CA ALA A 332 -4.02 2.18 -28.21
C ALA A 332 -5.43 1.72 -27.77
N VAL A 333 -5.59 1.23 -26.53
CA VAL A 333 -6.90 0.89 -25.95
C VAL A 333 -7.68 2.17 -25.65
N ASP A 334 -7.02 3.13 -24.99
CA ASP A 334 -7.64 4.42 -24.64
C ASP A 334 -8.06 5.21 -25.89
N ALA A 335 -7.24 5.23 -26.94
CA ALA A 335 -7.58 5.88 -28.21
C ALA A 335 -8.84 5.29 -28.86
N ARG A 336 -9.05 3.97 -28.75
CA ARG A 336 -10.23 3.29 -29.29
C ARG A 336 -11.49 3.56 -28.47
N LEU A 337 -11.34 3.65 -27.15
CA LEU A 337 -12.45 3.96 -26.25
C LEU A 337 -12.86 5.43 -26.35
N ALA A 338 -11.92 6.37 -26.44
CA ALA A 338 -12.21 7.78 -26.64
C ALA A 338 -13.04 8.06 -27.91
N GLY A 339 -12.86 7.25 -28.97
CA GLY A 339 -13.68 7.29 -30.18
C GLY A 339 -15.10 6.72 -30.03
N ARG A 340 -15.38 5.95 -28.96
CA ARG A 340 -16.67 5.28 -28.70
C ARG A 340 -17.45 5.86 -27.53
N GLU A 341 -16.78 6.52 -26.59
CA GLU A 341 -17.38 7.13 -25.39
C GLU A 341 -18.22 8.39 -25.67
N VAL A 342 -18.25 8.87 -26.92
CA VAL A 342 -19.18 9.93 -27.36
C VAL A 342 -20.61 9.37 -27.38
N GLY A 343 -21.23 9.24 -26.20
CA GLY A 343 -22.69 9.06 -26.04
C GLY A 343 -23.19 7.90 -25.17
N ARG A 344 -22.41 7.32 -24.24
CA ARG A 344 -22.89 6.19 -23.42
C ARG A 344 -22.50 6.30 -21.94
N ASP A 345 -23.50 6.39 -21.04
CA ASP A 345 -23.32 6.29 -19.58
C ASP A 345 -23.11 4.82 -19.20
N VAL A 346 -21.85 4.42 -18.99
CA VAL A 346 -21.49 3.07 -18.54
C VAL A 346 -20.83 3.14 -17.17
N GLY A 347 -21.28 2.31 -16.23
CA GLY A 347 -20.72 2.22 -14.88
C GLY A 347 -19.27 1.70 -14.85
N ARG A 348 -18.59 1.85 -13.71
CA ARG A 348 -17.15 1.57 -13.53
C ARG A 348 -16.71 0.13 -13.90
N GLU A 349 -17.56 -0.86 -13.64
CA GLU A 349 -17.31 -2.26 -14.02
C GLU A 349 -17.47 -2.50 -15.53
N GLY A 350 -18.43 -1.81 -16.15
CA GLY A 350 -18.61 -1.84 -17.60
C GLY A 350 -17.40 -1.26 -18.32
N HIS A 351 -16.82 -0.18 -17.80
CA HIS A 351 -15.60 0.41 -18.36
C HIS A 351 -14.40 -0.56 -18.37
N ALA A 352 -14.24 -1.38 -17.32
CA ALA A 352 -13.15 -2.37 -17.26
C ALA A 352 -13.35 -3.52 -18.27
N LEU A 353 -14.58 -4.00 -18.42
CA LEU A 353 -14.94 -5.02 -19.41
C LEU A 353 -14.83 -4.50 -20.84
N GLU A 354 -15.17 -3.24 -21.08
CA GLU A 354 -14.99 -2.58 -22.37
C GLU A 354 -13.51 -2.47 -22.73
N ARG A 355 -12.65 -2.04 -21.79
CA ARG A 355 -11.19 -2.07 -21.96
C ARG A 355 -10.66 -3.47 -22.28
N ALA A 356 -11.12 -4.49 -21.55
CA ALA A 356 -10.70 -5.87 -21.81
C ALA A 356 -11.16 -6.38 -23.19
N THR A 357 -12.33 -5.93 -23.65
CA THR A 357 -12.84 -6.22 -24.99
C THR A 357 -11.98 -5.56 -26.07
N GLU A 358 -11.57 -4.32 -25.87
CA GLU A 358 -10.65 -3.61 -26.78
C GLU A 358 -9.25 -4.22 -26.80
N LEU A 359 -8.70 -4.58 -25.63
CA LEU A 359 -7.43 -5.29 -25.54
C LEU A 359 -7.49 -6.63 -26.29
N LYS A 360 -8.58 -7.38 -26.12
CA LYS A 360 -8.81 -8.63 -26.86
C LYS A 360 -8.84 -8.39 -28.37
N ALA A 361 -9.50 -7.32 -28.82
CA ALA A 361 -9.54 -6.95 -30.24
C ALA A 361 -8.16 -6.54 -30.78
N LEU A 362 -7.35 -5.82 -30.00
CA LEU A 362 -5.97 -5.47 -30.38
C LEU A 362 -5.08 -6.70 -30.52
N LEU A 363 -5.15 -7.62 -29.57
CA LEU A 363 -4.40 -8.88 -29.63
C LEU A 363 -4.79 -9.70 -30.87
N LEU A 364 -6.09 -9.76 -31.19
CA LEU A 364 -6.57 -10.43 -32.39
C LEU A 364 -6.00 -9.80 -33.66
N GLU A 365 -6.01 -8.47 -33.77
CA GLU A 365 -5.49 -7.75 -34.93
C GLU A 365 -3.97 -7.95 -35.10
N SER A 366 -3.22 -8.00 -34.01
CA SER A 366 -1.79 -8.34 -34.04
C SER A 366 -1.56 -9.78 -34.49
N ILE A 367 -2.39 -10.75 -34.05
CA ILE A 367 -2.33 -12.13 -34.53
C ILE A 367 -2.67 -12.19 -36.02
N GLU A 368 -3.72 -11.52 -36.47
CA GLU A 368 -4.16 -11.52 -37.86
C GLU A 368 -3.11 -10.94 -38.81
N ARG A 369 -2.30 -9.98 -38.36
CA ARG A 369 -1.18 -9.45 -39.16
C ARG A 369 -0.02 -10.44 -39.35
N LEU A 370 0.05 -11.50 -38.54
CA LEU A 370 0.98 -12.62 -38.78
C LEU A 370 0.51 -13.52 -39.93
N ARG A 371 -0.74 -13.38 -40.38
CA ARG A 371 -1.29 -14.17 -41.48
C ARG A 371 -0.63 -13.74 -42.80
N PRO A 372 -0.09 -14.69 -43.59
CA PRO A 372 0.39 -14.38 -44.94
C PRO A 372 -0.72 -13.80 -45.83
N ARG A 373 -0.37 -12.80 -46.65
CA ARG A 373 -1.29 -12.14 -47.58
C ARG A 373 -1.72 -13.14 -48.68
N ASP A 374 -3.00 -13.09 -49.05
CA ASP A 374 -3.60 -13.82 -50.18
C ASP A 374 -3.72 -15.35 -50.11
N ALA A 375 -3.82 -15.95 -48.91
CA ALA A 375 -4.08 -17.40 -48.81
C ALA A 375 -5.17 -17.79 -47.77
N SER A 376 -5.99 -18.78 -48.15
CA SER A 376 -7.17 -19.23 -47.39
C SER A 376 -6.83 -20.15 -46.20
N PHE A 377 -5.69 -20.84 -46.23
CA PHE A 377 -5.05 -21.58 -45.13
C PHE A 377 -3.74 -22.19 -45.64
N GLY A 378 -2.69 -22.23 -44.82
CA GLY A 378 -1.42 -22.86 -45.17
C GLY A 378 -0.73 -23.51 -43.97
N THR A 379 0.18 -24.44 -44.27
CA THR A 379 1.01 -25.17 -43.29
C THR A 379 2.50 -24.97 -43.54
N SER A 380 2.86 -23.99 -44.38
CA SER A 380 4.26 -23.63 -44.63
C SER A 380 4.87 -22.93 -43.41
N GLU A 381 6.19 -22.76 -43.41
CA GLU A 381 6.92 -22.07 -42.34
C GLU A 381 6.41 -20.64 -42.10
N GLU A 382 5.91 -19.96 -43.13
CA GLU A 382 5.34 -18.61 -43.03
C GLU A 382 4.07 -18.56 -42.18
N TRP A 383 3.31 -19.65 -42.13
CA TRP A 383 2.08 -19.75 -41.36
C TRP A 383 2.30 -20.12 -39.89
N ARG A 384 3.52 -20.52 -39.51
CA ARG A 384 3.77 -21.18 -38.21
C ARG A 384 3.37 -20.31 -37.02
N HIS A 385 3.68 -19.01 -37.03
CA HIS A 385 3.38 -18.11 -35.92
C HIS A 385 1.89 -17.79 -35.83
N TYR A 386 1.23 -17.55 -36.97
CA TYR A 386 -0.21 -17.36 -37.03
C TYR A 386 -0.94 -18.60 -36.52
N ASN A 387 -0.64 -19.79 -37.08
CA ASN A 387 -1.29 -21.04 -36.71
C ASN A 387 -1.06 -21.39 -35.23
N ALA A 388 0.13 -21.12 -34.69
CA ALA A 388 0.48 -21.42 -33.30
C ALA A 388 -0.28 -20.58 -32.26
N LEU A 389 -0.73 -19.36 -32.62
CA LEU A 389 -1.51 -18.49 -31.75
C LEU A 389 -3.02 -18.56 -32.03
N TYR A 390 -3.41 -18.42 -33.30
CA TYR A 390 -4.82 -18.31 -33.69
C TYR A 390 -5.62 -19.55 -33.28
N PHE A 391 -5.17 -20.74 -33.67
CA PHE A 391 -5.95 -21.95 -33.41
C PHE A 391 -6.03 -22.31 -31.91
N PRO A 392 -4.92 -22.27 -31.14
CA PRO A 392 -4.99 -22.59 -29.71
C PRO A 392 -5.72 -21.55 -28.86
N TYR A 393 -5.53 -20.25 -29.12
CA TYR A 393 -6.05 -19.19 -28.26
C TYR A 393 -7.34 -18.56 -28.78
N VAL A 394 -7.45 -18.30 -30.08
CA VAL A 394 -8.62 -17.63 -30.67
C VAL A 394 -9.72 -18.64 -31.00
N ALA A 395 -9.39 -19.71 -31.73
CA ALA A 395 -10.33 -20.78 -32.06
C ALA A 395 -10.51 -21.80 -30.92
N GLY A 396 -9.71 -21.70 -29.85
CA GLY A 396 -9.85 -22.53 -28.63
C GLY A 396 -9.45 -24.00 -28.79
N ILE A 397 -8.71 -24.35 -29.83
CA ILE A 397 -8.34 -25.73 -30.16
C ILE A 397 -7.25 -26.23 -29.22
N ARG A 398 -7.43 -27.42 -28.63
CA ARG A 398 -6.45 -28.05 -27.74
C ARG A 398 -5.86 -29.32 -28.36
N PRO A 399 -4.83 -29.22 -29.22
CA PRO A 399 -4.35 -30.32 -30.06
C PRO A 399 -3.82 -31.54 -29.29
N TYR A 400 -3.25 -31.33 -28.10
CA TYR A 400 -2.63 -32.40 -27.29
C TYR A 400 -3.48 -32.84 -26.10
N ARG A 401 -4.76 -32.47 -26.04
CA ARG A 401 -5.68 -33.00 -25.01
C ARG A 401 -5.92 -34.49 -25.28
N ARG A 402 -5.93 -35.32 -24.22
CA ARG A 402 -6.17 -36.78 -24.34
C ARG A 402 -7.45 -37.13 -25.08
N GLN A 403 -8.52 -36.36 -24.85
CA GLN A 403 -9.80 -36.49 -25.53
C GLN A 403 -10.22 -35.11 -26.07
N PRO A 404 -9.85 -34.78 -27.32
CA PRO A 404 -10.20 -33.50 -27.93
C PRO A 404 -11.66 -33.53 -28.37
N ASP A 405 -12.38 -32.47 -28.06
CA ASP A 405 -13.71 -32.23 -28.61
C ASP A 405 -13.55 -31.60 -30.00
N LEU A 406 -14.04 -32.30 -31.02
CA LEU A 406 -14.00 -31.86 -32.41
C LEU A 406 -15.39 -31.46 -32.92
N SER A 407 -16.41 -31.53 -32.06
CA SER A 407 -17.76 -31.11 -32.39
C SER A 407 -17.78 -29.59 -32.55
N GLY A 408 -18.33 -29.09 -33.65
CA GLY A 408 -18.43 -27.66 -33.93
C GLY A 408 -17.21 -26.98 -34.57
N LEU A 409 -16.13 -27.70 -34.87
CA LEU A 409 -15.00 -27.13 -35.63
C LEU A 409 -15.33 -27.00 -37.12
N ASP A 410 -14.99 -25.84 -37.71
CA ASP A 410 -15.05 -25.61 -39.15
C ASP A 410 -13.94 -26.38 -39.91
N ASP A 411 -14.08 -26.48 -41.23
CA ASP A 411 -13.18 -27.26 -42.09
C ASP A 411 -11.72 -26.77 -42.04
N VAL A 412 -11.47 -25.49 -41.79
CA VAL A 412 -10.12 -24.95 -41.64
C VAL A 412 -9.55 -25.35 -40.29
N SER A 413 -10.30 -25.16 -39.21
CA SER A 413 -9.89 -25.55 -37.86
C SER A 413 -9.61 -27.05 -37.72
N ARG A 414 -10.41 -27.90 -38.39
CA ARG A 414 -10.17 -29.35 -38.42
C ARG A 414 -8.86 -29.70 -39.13
N ARG A 415 -8.60 -29.09 -40.29
CA ARG A 415 -7.32 -29.26 -41.01
C ARG A 415 -6.13 -28.77 -40.18
N ALA A 416 -6.27 -27.65 -39.47
CA ALA A 416 -5.24 -27.12 -38.59
C ALA A 416 -4.98 -28.03 -37.39
N PHE A 417 -6.04 -28.57 -36.76
CA PHE A 417 -5.92 -29.54 -35.68
C PHE A 417 -5.17 -30.80 -36.12
N ASP A 418 -5.54 -31.36 -37.27
CA ASP A 418 -4.90 -32.57 -37.81
C ASP A 418 -3.43 -32.31 -38.13
N TRP A 419 -3.10 -31.15 -38.72
CA TRP A 419 -1.73 -30.77 -39.00
C TRP A 419 -0.89 -30.61 -37.72
N LEU A 420 -1.40 -29.86 -36.72
CA LEU A 420 -0.74 -29.66 -35.43
C LEU A 420 -0.45 -31.00 -34.74
N ARG A 421 -1.41 -31.93 -34.76
CA ARG A 421 -1.24 -33.22 -34.09
C ARG A 421 -0.31 -34.17 -34.85
N ARG A 422 -0.31 -34.14 -36.18
CA ARG A 422 0.45 -35.07 -37.02
C ARG A 422 1.89 -34.64 -37.28
N TYR A 423 2.14 -33.33 -37.41
CA TYR A 423 3.43 -32.81 -37.89
C TYR A 423 4.14 -31.89 -36.90
N VAL A 424 3.46 -31.41 -35.85
CA VAL A 424 4.04 -30.48 -34.89
C VAL A 424 4.15 -31.17 -33.52
N PRO A 425 5.35 -31.43 -33.00
CA PRO A 425 5.51 -31.87 -31.62
C PRO A 425 5.06 -30.79 -30.62
N GLU A 426 4.57 -31.20 -29.45
CA GLU A 426 4.09 -30.26 -28.41
C GLU A 426 5.16 -29.23 -28.00
N ARG A 427 6.41 -29.67 -27.86
CA ARG A 427 7.55 -28.78 -27.57
C ARG A 427 7.78 -27.75 -28.68
N THR A 428 7.59 -28.14 -29.94
CA THR A 428 7.73 -27.24 -31.08
C THR A 428 6.63 -26.20 -31.11
N LEU A 429 5.37 -26.61 -30.83
CA LEU A 429 4.26 -25.67 -30.71
C LEU A 429 4.53 -24.63 -29.61
N TYR A 430 4.99 -25.07 -28.44
CA TYR A 430 5.34 -24.17 -27.33
C TYR A 430 6.44 -23.16 -27.72
N ASN A 431 7.47 -23.61 -28.44
CA ASN A 431 8.53 -22.73 -28.93
C ASN A 431 8.02 -21.71 -29.95
N TRP A 432 7.14 -22.14 -30.87
CA TRP A 432 6.51 -21.23 -31.83
C TRP A 432 5.58 -20.23 -31.17
N GLN A 433 4.84 -20.62 -30.13
CA GLN A 433 4.02 -19.71 -29.33
C GLN A 433 4.88 -18.64 -28.65
N ASN A 434 6.00 -19.03 -28.04
CA ASN A 434 6.92 -18.07 -27.43
C ASN A 434 7.55 -17.12 -28.44
N ALA A 435 7.94 -17.62 -29.62
CA ALA A 435 8.46 -16.80 -30.69
C ALA A 435 7.41 -15.85 -31.26
N ALA A 436 6.20 -16.33 -31.49
CA ALA A 436 5.08 -15.53 -32.00
C ALA A 436 4.65 -14.45 -30.99
N ALA A 437 4.64 -14.75 -29.69
CA ALA A 437 4.34 -13.78 -28.64
C ALA A 437 5.32 -12.59 -28.65
N ARG A 438 6.61 -12.82 -28.95
CA ARG A 438 7.60 -11.74 -29.14
C ARG A 438 7.27 -10.84 -30.33
N VAL A 439 6.79 -11.41 -31.43
CA VAL A 439 6.40 -10.62 -32.61
C VAL A 439 5.15 -9.78 -32.32
N VAL A 440 4.16 -10.36 -31.64
CA VAL A 440 2.96 -9.62 -31.19
C VAL A 440 3.35 -8.52 -30.20
N ALA A 441 4.29 -8.79 -29.31
CA ALA A 441 4.80 -7.79 -28.36
C ALA A 441 5.46 -6.60 -29.07
N LEU A 442 6.32 -6.86 -30.05
CA LEU A 442 6.93 -5.79 -30.86
C LEU A 442 5.89 -4.95 -31.60
N ASP A 443 4.88 -5.59 -32.18
CA ASP A 443 3.80 -4.90 -32.88
C ASP A 443 2.93 -4.04 -31.96
N LEU A 444 2.61 -4.53 -30.76
CA LEU A 444 1.90 -3.74 -29.76
C LEU A 444 2.74 -2.57 -29.24
N ARG A 445 4.06 -2.76 -29.13
CA ARG A 445 4.99 -1.73 -28.67
C ARG A 445 5.14 -0.59 -29.67
N ALA A 446 5.17 -0.90 -30.96
CA ALA A 446 5.15 0.10 -32.03
C ALA A 446 3.85 0.93 -32.08
N ARG A 447 2.83 0.60 -31.26
CA ARG A 447 1.58 1.35 -31.09
C ARG A 447 1.54 2.14 -29.77
N VAL A 448 2.58 1.99 -28.94
CA VAL A 448 2.79 2.76 -27.70
C VAL A 448 3.58 4.03 -27.99
N ASP A 449 4.57 3.94 -28.89
CA ASP A 449 5.31 5.08 -29.46
C ASP A 449 4.47 5.81 -30.53
#